data_AF-A0A6P5ECS2-F1
#
_entry.id   AF-A0A6P5ECS2-F1
#
_cell.length_a   1.000
_cell.length_b   1.000
_cell.length_c   1.000
_cell.angle_alpha   90.00
_cell.angle_beta   90.00
_cell.angle_gamma   90.00
#
_symmetry.space_group_name_H-M   'P 1'
#
loop_
_entity.id
_entity.type
_entity.pdbx_description
1 polymer ?
#
loop_
_entity_poly.entity_id
_entity_poly.type
_entity_poly.pdbx_seq_one_letter_code
_entity_poly.pdbx_strand_id
1 'polypeptide(L)'
;MIKLITFTTSGHAYLNFMGNEFGHPNRVEFPMSSNNYSFMFANRQWELLMDKGIHSNLFNFDMVISYTRGSFLFVFNFHPETSCESYRVGVEEAGDYQIILNTDDTRYGGHGELESHKHLWRTNKKRADGYQNSLEVALPRRSAQVYKLMRILRI
;
A
#
# COMPACT_ATOMS: atom_id res chain seq x y z
N MET A 1 -3.04 -6.01 -8.42
CA MET A 1 -2.32 -4.91 -7.75
C MET A 1 -1.04 -4.48 -8.49
N ILE A 2 -0.03 -5.34 -8.68
CA ILE A 2 1.25 -4.99 -9.33
C ILE A 2 1.04 -4.27 -10.67
N LYS A 3 0.26 -4.85 -11.59
CA LYS A 3 -0.05 -4.21 -12.88
C LYS A 3 -0.70 -2.83 -12.74
N LEU A 4 -1.61 -2.67 -11.77
CA LEU A 4 -2.32 -1.42 -11.53
C LEU A 4 -1.35 -0.35 -11.02
N ILE A 5 -0.62 -0.63 -9.93
CA ILE A 5 0.32 0.34 -9.36
C ILE A 5 1.41 0.72 -10.36
N THR A 6 1.95 -0.23 -11.14
CA THR A 6 2.93 0.07 -12.18
C THR A 6 2.35 0.99 -13.25
N PHE A 7 1.15 0.71 -13.77
CA PHE A 7 0.53 1.53 -14.80
C PHE A 7 0.23 2.96 -14.32
N THR A 8 -0.18 3.10 -13.06
CA THR A 8 -0.62 4.39 -12.50
C THR A 8 0.52 5.20 -11.90
N THR A 9 1.69 4.60 -11.64
CA THR A 9 2.92 5.30 -11.22
C THR A 9 3.99 5.37 -12.31
N SER A 10 3.85 4.66 -13.44
CA SER A 10 4.83 4.70 -14.53
C SER A 10 4.96 6.13 -15.07
N GLY A 11 6.12 6.71 -14.78
CA GLY A 11 6.47 8.13 -14.90
C GLY A 11 7.48 8.51 -13.82
N HIS A 12 7.24 8.05 -12.58
CA HIS A 12 8.16 8.11 -11.44
C HIS A 12 7.99 6.82 -10.61
N ALA A 13 8.91 5.87 -10.72
CA ALA A 13 8.83 4.58 -10.03
C ALA A 13 9.83 4.49 -8.87
N TYR A 14 9.42 3.78 -7.81
CA TYR A 14 10.27 3.39 -6.70
C TYR A 14 10.54 1.88 -6.80
N LEU A 15 11.82 1.49 -6.75
CA LEU A 15 12.28 0.11 -6.75
C LEU A 15 12.99 -0.13 -5.42
N ASN A 16 12.65 -1.22 -4.74
CA ASN A 16 13.35 -1.67 -3.54
C ASN A 16 13.82 -3.11 -3.73
N PHE A 17 15.05 -3.41 -3.32
CA PHE A 17 15.60 -4.76 -3.40
C PHE A 17 15.16 -5.56 -2.17
N MET A 18 14.72 -6.81 -2.37
CA MET A 18 14.34 -7.75 -1.30
C MET A 18 15.37 -7.74 -0.17
N GLY A 19 14.95 -7.50 1.06
CA GLY A 19 15.82 -7.29 2.23
C GLY A 19 15.89 -5.84 2.70
N ASN A 20 15.86 -4.86 1.80
CA ASN A 20 16.02 -3.45 2.15
C ASN A 20 14.77 -2.89 2.85
N GLU A 21 13.60 -3.46 2.59
CA GLU A 21 12.30 -3.06 3.18
C GLU A 21 12.24 -3.22 4.69
N PHE A 22 13.09 -4.08 5.27
CA PHE A 22 13.20 -4.25 6.72
C PHE A 22 14.61 -3.92 7.24
N GLY A 23 15.45 -3.29 6.41
CA GLY A 23 16.83 -2.97 6.75
C GLY A 23 17.67 -4.22 7.02
N HIS A 24 17.60 -5.25 6.16
CA HIS A 24 18.37 -6.49 6.30
C HIS A 24 19.86 -6.19 6.53
N PRO A 25 20.47 -6.74 7.60
CA PRO A 25 21.86 -6.49 7.92
C PRO A 25 22.77 -7.27 6.97
N ASN A 26 23.99 -6.75 6.80
CA ASN A 26 25.01 -7.30 5.91
C ASN A 26 24.72 -7.11 4.41
N ARG A 27 25.75 -7.37 3.60
CA ARG A 27 25.67 -7.32 2.12
C ARG A 27 25.18 -8.64 1.56
N VAL A 28 24.65 -8.62 0.34
CA VAL A 28 24.49 -9.84 -0.48
C VAL A 28 25.80 -10.13 -1.18
N GLU A 29 26.27 -11.37 -1.10
CA GLU A 29 27.44 -11.82 -1.84
C GLU A 29 27.20 -13.23 -2.37
N PHE A 30 27.45 -13.44 -3.67
CA PHE A 30 27.32 -14.76 -4.29
C PHE A 30 28.60 -15.60 -4.11
N PRO A 31 28.49 -16.95 -4.10
CA PRO A 31 29.65 -17.84 -4.09
C PRO A 31 30.57 -17.60 -5.30
N MET A 32 31.82 -17.24 -5.03
CA MET A 32 32.83 -16.93 -6.04
C MET A 32 34.21 -17.43 -5.59
N SER A 33 35.16 -17.59 -6.53
CA SER A 33 36.52 -18.03 -6.19
C SER A 33 37.20 -17.11 -5.18
N SER A 34 36.92 -15.81 -5.21
CA SER A 34 37.44 -14.81 -4.26
C SER A 34 36.96 -14.99 -2.82
N ASN A 35 35.87 -15.74 -2.60
CA ASN A 35 35.30 -16.02 -1.28
C ASN A 35 35.20 -17.53 -0.97
N ASN A 36 36.01 -18.35 -1.66
CA ASN A 36 36.03 -19.81 -1.52
C ASN A 36 34.65 -20.46 -1.76
N TYR A 37 33.86 -19.91 -2.70
CA TYR A 37 32.49 -20.37 -3.00
C TYR A 37 31.59 -20.41 -1.75
N SER A 38 31.76 -19.44 -0.85
CA SER A 38 30.96 -19.34 0.37
C SER A 38 29.53 -18.89 0.09
N PHE A 39 28.56 -19.55 0.72
CA PHE A 39 27.14 -19.20 0.68
C PHE A 39 26.70 -18.36 1.89
N MET A 40 27.62 -18.00 2.78
CA MET A 40 27.33 -17.35 4.06
C MET A 40 26.51 -16.06 3.93
N PHE A 41 26.70 -15.28 2.86
CA PHE A 41 25.97 -14.04 2.56
C PHE A 41 25.00 -14.16 1.37
N ALA A 42 24.82 -15.38 0.83
CA ALA A 42 23.93 -15.66 -0.29
C ALA A 42 22.51 -16.03 0.19
N ASN A 43 22.01 -15.35 1.22
CA ASN A 43 20.71 -15.63 1.83
C ASN A 43 20.06 -14.35 2.39
N ARG A 44 18.80 -14.49 2.81
CA ARG A 44 18.05 -13.47 3.54
C ARG A 44 17.62 -14.02 4.88
N GLN A 45 17.82 -13.22 5.93
CA GLN A 45 17.53 -13.57 7.32
C GLN A 45 16.09 -13.17 7.66
N TRP A 46 15.14 -13.98 7.23
CA TRP A 46 13.71 -13.73 7.45
C TRP A 46 13.30 -13.85 8.91
N GLU A 47 14.08 -14.57 9.72
CA GLU A 47 13.93 -14.68 11.16
C GLU A 47 13.97 -13.33 11.87
N LEU A 48 14.63 -12.31 11.28
CA LEU A 48 14.66 -10.94 11.82
C LEU A 48 13.27 -10.28 11.88
N LEU A 49 12.29 -10.80 11.14
CA LEU A 49 10.91 -10.34 11.18
C LEU A 49 10.10 -10.97 12.32
N MET A 50 10.60 -12.06 12.93
CA MET A 50 9.88 -12.80 13.96
C MET A 50 10.01 -12.17 15.36
N ASP A 51 11.08 -11.41 15.60
CA ASP A 51 11.28 -10.69 16.85
C ASP A 51 10.63 -9.30 16.80
N LYS A 52 10.03 -8.86 17.91
CA LYS A 52 9.46 -7.51 18.01
C LYS A 52 10.62 -6.51 18.16
N GLY A 53 11.05 -5.93 17.06
CA GLY A 53 12.21 -5.05 17.02
C GLY A 53 12.26 -4.11 15.82
N ILE A 54 13.43 -3.53 15.56
CA ILE A 54 13.59 -2.53 14.50
C ILE A 54 13.27 -3.08 13.11
N HIS A 55 13.67 -4.31 12.80
CA HIS A 55 13.41 -4.97 11.52
C HIS A 55 11.92 -5.27 11.33
N SER A 56 11.26 -5.85 12.34
CA SER A 56 9.81 -6.07 12.29
C SER A 56 9.04 -4.76 12.18
N ASN A 57 9.47 -3.69 12.85
CA ASN A 57 8.80 -2.39 12.80
C ASN A 57 9.02 -1.67 11.46
N LEU A 58 10.20 -1.80 10.85
CA LEU A 58 10.49 -1.32 9.50
C LEU A 58 9.68 -2.09 8.46
N PHE A 59 9.55 -3.41 8.63
CA PHE A 59 8.76 -4.27 7.75
C PHE A 59 7.25 -4.07 7.89
N ASN A 60 6.79 -3.95 9.14
CA ASN A 60 5.39 -3.67 9.50
C ASN A 60 5.06 -2.18 9.40
N PHE A 61 5.93 -1.37 8.77
CA PHE A 61 5.50 -0.09 8.24
C PHE A 61 4.24 -0.37 7.41
N ASP A 62 3.18 0.41 7.62
CA ASP A 62 1.87 0.17 7.00
C ASP A 62 2.09 -0.21 5.54
N MET A 63 1.79 -1.46 5.17
CA MET A 63 1.93 -1.96 3.79
C MET A 63 0.84 -1.36 2.88
N VAL A 64 0.35 -0.19 3.28
CA VAL A 64 -0.65 0.60 2.59
C VAL A 64 0.07 1.68 1.82
N ILE A 65 -0.21 1.73 0.51
CA ILE A 65 0.26 2.80 -0.35
C ILE A 65 -0.96 3.60 -0.79
N SER A 66 -0.97 4.90 -0.51
CA SER A 66 -1.96 5.83 -1.03
C SER A 66 -1.29 6.96 -1.81
N TYR A 67 -1.92 7.40 -2.90
CA TYR A 67 -1.50 8.59 -3.64
C TYR A 67 -2.61 9.12 -4.53
N THR A 68 -2.50 10.39 -4.89
CA THR A 68 -3.38 11.05 -5.84
C THR A 68 -2.69 11.22 -7.20
N ARG A 69 -3.44 11.06 -8.29
CA ARG A 69 -3.01 11.41 -9.65
C ARG A 69 -4.18 12.02 -10.40
N GLY A 70 -4.11 13.32 -10.66
CA GLY A 70 -5.26 14.09 -11.17
C GLY A 70 -6.43 14.02 -10.18
N SER A 71 -7.63 13.73 -10.67
CA SER A 71 -8.84 13.60 -9.85
C SER A 71 -9.02 12.21 -9.20
N PHE A 72 -7.98 11.36 -9.22
CA PHE A 72 -8.07 9.98 -8.73
C PHE A 72 -7.22 9.79 -7.49
N LEU A 73 -7.80 9.14 -6.49
CA LEU A 73 -7.11 8.62 -5.31
C LEU A 73 -6.95 7.10 -5.48
N PHE A 74 -5.72 6.63 -5.35
CA PHE A 74 -5.38 5.21 -5.36
C PHE A 74 -5.00 4.79 -3.95
N VAL A 75 -5.53 3.66 -3.49
CA VAL A 75 -5.22 3.08 -2.18
C VAL A 75 -4.98 1.59 -2.36
N PHE A 76 -3.84 1.11 -1.89
CA PHE A 76 -3.43 -0.29 -1.99
C PHE A 76 -3.13 -0.80 -0.60
N ASN A 77 -3.63 -1.99 -0.23
CA ASN A 77 -3.18 -2.72 0.95
C ASN A 77 -2.43 -3.97 0.50
N PHE A 78 -1.10 -3.94 0.63
CA PHE A 78 -0.22 -5.06 0.33
C PHE A 78 -0.02 -6.01 1.52
N HIS A 79 -0.67 -5.74 2.66
CA HIS A 79 -0.54 -6.60 3.83
C HIS A 79 -0.98 -8.03 3.48
N PRO A 80 -0.20 -9.07 3.82
CA PRO A 80 -0.50 -10.44 3.40
C PRO A 80 -1.74 -11.02 4.09
N GLU A 81 -2.02 -10.62 5.34
CA GLU A 81 -3.03 -11.25 6.20
C GLU A 81 -4.07 -10.30 6.82
N THR A 82 -3.76 -9.01 6.95
CA THR A 82 -4.55 -8.04 7.72
C THR A 82 -5.37 -7.12 6.82
N SER A 83 -6.69 -7.18 7.00
CA SER A 83 -7.62 -6.17 6.48
C SER A 83 -7.75 -5.02 7.50
N CYS A 84 -8.04 -3.80 7.02
CA CYS A 84 -8.30 -2.66 7.88
C CYS A 84 -9.76 -2.20 7.71
N GLU A 85 -10.55 -2.16 8.78
CA GLU A 85 -11.96 -1.76 8.68
C GLU A 85 -12.15 -0.26 8.48
N SER A 86 -11.23 0.55 9.01
CA SER A 86 -11.27 2.01 8.93
C SER A 86 -9.87 2.58 8.80
N TYR A 87 -9.36 2.57 7.57
CA TYR A 87 -8.09 3.20 7.21
C TYR A 87 -8.34 4.65 6.81
N ARG A 88 -7.58 5.58 7.39
CA ARG A 88 -7.71 7.01 7.07
C ARG A 88 -6.69 7.41 6.02
N VAL A 89 -7.16 7.96 4.91
CA VAL A 89 -6.32 8.45 3.80
C VAL A 89 -6.48 9.95 3.66
N GLY A 90 -5.39 10.70 3.76
CA GLY A 90 -5.37 12.14 3.55
C GLY A 90 -5.60 12.51 2.09
N VAL A 91 -6.38 13.57 1.85
CA VAL A 91 -6.61 14.14 0.52
C VAL A 91 -6.59 15.67 0.58
N GLU A 92 -6.06 16.28 -0.47
CA GLU A 92 -6.03 17.74 -0.62
C GLU A 92 -7.44 18.31 -0.77
N GLU A 93 -8.17 17.85 -1.78
CA GLU A 93 -9.50 18.34 -2.12
C GLU A 93 -10.59 17.72 -1.25
N ALA A 94 -11.31 18.57 -0.51
CA ALA A 94 -12.53 18.19 0.18
C ALA A 94 -13.65 17.91 -0.83
N GLY A 95 -14.37 16.80 -0.67
CA GLY A 95 -15.35 16.41 -1.67
C GLY A 95 -16.08 15.10 -1.43
N ASP A 96 -16.87 14.74 -2.44
CA ASP A 96 -17.46 13.42 -2.59
C ASP A 96 -16.64 12.63 -3.61
N TYR A 97 -16.16 11.47 -3.20
CA TYR A 97 -15.34 10.55 -3.98
C TYR A 97 -16.13 9.28 -4.28
N GLN A 98 -16.15 8.86 -5.54
CA GLN A 98 -16.80 7.64 -5.96
C GLN A 98 -15.78 6.52 -6.14
N ILE A 99 -16.01 5.34 -5.59
CA ILE A 99 -15.20 4.17 -5.93
C ILE A 99 -15.51 3.74 -7.36
N ILE A 100 -14.49 3.71 -8.21
CA ILE A 100 -14.61 3.32 -9.63
C ILE A 100 -13.98 1.97 -9.92
N LEU A 101 -13.11 1.50 -9.02
CA LEU A 101 -12.48 0.19 -9.07
C LEU A 101 -12.26 -0.31 -7.65
N ASN A 102 -12.71 -1.54 -7.38
CA ASN A 102 -12.33 -2.32 -6.21
C ASN A 102 -11.80 -3.67 -6.71
N THR A 103 -10.52 -3.97 -6.51
CA THR A 103 -9.97 -5.26 -6.97
C THR A 103 -10.40 -6.42 -6.11
N ASP A 104 -10.97 -6.17 -4.92
CA ASP A 104 -11.54 -7.22 -4.07
C ASP A 104 -12.95 -7.65 -4.52
N ASP A 105 -13.56 -6.98 -5.50
CA ASP A 105 -14.85 -7.44 -6.05
C ASP A 105 -14.73 -8.86 -6.62
N THR A 106 -15.76 -9.68 -6.39
CA THR A 106 -15.83 -11.08 -6.87
C THR A 106 -15.71 -11.19 -8.38
N ARG A 107 -16.13 -10.17 -9.14
CA ARG A 107 -15.97 -10.10 -10.61
C ARG A 107 -14.51 -10.11 -11.07
N TYR A 108 -13.58 -9.74 -10.19
CA TYR A 108 -12.13 -9.79 -10.42
C TYR A 108 -11.45 -10.95 -9.69
N GLY A 109 -12.23 -11.86 -9.09
CA GLY A 109 -11.72 -12.98 -8.30
C GLY A 109 -11.33 -12.62 -6.86
N GLY A 110 -11.76 -11.45 -6.35
CA GLY A 110 -11.58 -11.07 -4.96
C GLY A 110 -12.64 -11.67 -4.02
N HIS A 111 -12.54 -11.35 -2.73
CA HIS A 111 -13.39 -11.93 -1.69
C HIS A 111 -14.72 -11.20 -1.49
N GLY A 112 -14.85 -9.96 -1.98
CA GLY A 112 -16.04 -9.14 -1.85
C GLY A 112 -16.30 -8.69 -0.42
N GLU A 113 -15.24 -8.35 0.33
CA GLU A 113 -15.34 -7.89 1.73
C GLU A 113 -16.01 -6.52 1.86
N LEU A 114 -16.02 -5.70 0.79
CA LEU A 114 -16.73 -4.43 0.74
C LEU A 114 -18.21 -4.61 0.39
N GLU A 115 -19.08 -3.93 1.15
CA GLU A 115 -20.49 -3.87 0.83
C GLU A 115 -20.74 -3.26 -0.55
N SER A 116 -21.40 -4.03 -1.41
CA SER A 116 -21.60 -3.71 -2.83
C SER A 116 -22.44 -2.45 -3.12
N HIS A 117 -23.08 -1.85 -2.12
CA HIS A 117 -24.02 -0.73 -2.29
C HIS A 117 -23.43 0.63 -1.92
N LYS A 118 -22.28 0.67 -1.24
CA LYS A 118 -21.62 1.94 -0.89
C LYS A 118 -20.65 2.32 -2.00
N HIS A 119 -21.03 3.32 -2.78
CA HIS A 119 -20.20 3.80 -3.90
C HIS A 119 -19.64 5.20 -3.70
N LEU A 120 -20.07 5.94 -2.67
CA LEU A 120 -19.69 7.32 -2.43
C LEU A 120 -19.12 7.50 -1.01
N TRP A 121 -18.00 8.21 -0.94
CA TRP A 121 -17.31 8.57 0.30
C TRP A 121 -17.18 10.08 0.37
N ARG A 122 -17.66 10.65 1.46
CA ARG A 122 -17.50 12.07 1.75
C ARG A 122 -16.26 12.26 2.61
N THR A 123 -15.45 13.25 2.28
CA THR A 123 -14.30 13.64 3.10
C THR A 123 -14.72 14.22 4.44
N ASN A 124 -13.91 13.99 5.47
CA ASN A 124 -14.01 14.62 6.78
C ASN A 124 -12.85 15.62 7.01
N LYS A 125 -13.08 16.67 7.81
CA LYS A 125 -12.04 17.61 8.26
C LYS A 125 -11.17 17.02 9.37
N LYS A 126 -10.49 15.92 9.09
CA LYS A 126 -9.51 15.30 9.98
C LYS A 126 -8.17 15.22 9.26
N ARG A 127 -7.11 15.71 9.89
CA ARG A 127 -5.76 15.66 9.32
C ARG A 127 -5.26 14.22 9.21
N ALA A 128 -4.67 13.89 8.06
CA ALA A 128 -3.96 12.65 7.78
C ALA A 128 -2.99 12.89 6.62
N ASP A 129 -1.87 12.17 6.58
CA ASP A 129 -0.89 12.19 5.48
C ASP A 129 -0.42 13.61 5.05
N GLY A 130 -0.41 14.57 5.99
CA GLY A 130 -0.05 15.97 5.73
C GLY A 130 -1.19 16.86 5.20
N TYR A 131 -2.38 16.31 4.93
CA TYR A 131 -3.54 17.04 4.42
C TYR A 131 -4.56 17.41 5.50
N GLN A 132 -5.41 18.42 5.22
CA GLN A 132 -6.49 18.85 6.13
C GLN A 132 -7.72 17.94 6.10
N ASN A 133 -7.96 17.33 4.94
CA ASN A 133 -9.13 16.49 4.69
C ASN A 133 -8.70 15.03 4.57
N SER A 134 -9.61 14.12 4.87
CA SER A 134 -9.36 12.69 4.73
C SER A 134 -10.61 11.90 4.38
N LEU A 135 -10.40 10.72 3.80
CA LEU A 135 -11.39 9.65 3.66
C LEU A 135 -11.12 8.55 4.69
N GLU A 136 -12.18 7.95 5.22
CA GLU A 136 -12.10 6.70 5.99
C GLU A 136 -12.65 5.57 5.11
N VAL A 137 -11.80 4.57 4.82
CA VAL A 137 -12.09 3.48 3.89
C VAL A 137 -11.84 2.13 4.54
N ALA A 138 -12.71 1.16 4.26
CA ALA A 138 -12.42 -0.24 4.57
C ALA A 138 -11.47 -0.76 3.49
N LEU A 139 -10.38 -1.42 3.89
CA LEU A 139 -9.27 -1.77 3.03
C LEU A 139 -8.88 -3.25 3.25
N PRO A 140 -9.48 -4.18 2.50
CA PRO A 140 -9.18 -5.60 2.57
C PRO A 140 -7.69 -5.89 2.31
N ARG A 141 -7.16 -6.94 2.91
CA ARG A 141 -5.79 -7.41 2.61
C ARG A 141 -5.63 -7.70 1.12
N ARG A 142 -4.42 -7.47 0.59
CA ARG A 142 -4.08 -7.72 -0.82
C ARG A 142 -5.11 -7.15 -1.81
N SER A 143 -5.63 -5.96 -1.52
CA SER A 143 -6.62 -5.27 -2.36
C SER A 143 -6.15 -3.88 -2.80
N ALA A 144 -6.74 -3.38 -3.87
CA ALA A 144 -6.58 -2.02 -4.32
C ALA A 144 -7.92 -1.39 -4.64
N GLN A 145 -8.06 -0.12 -4.30
CA GLN A 145 -9.25 0.69 -4.55
C GLN A 145 -8.85 1.96 -5.27
N VAL A 146 -9.71 2.39 -6.20
CA VAL A 146 -9.54 3.65 -6.92
C VAL A 146 -10.81 4.47 -6.76
N TYR A 147 -10.62 5.70 -6.29
CA TYR A 147 -11.68 6.65 -6.07
C TYR A 147 -11.53 7.84 -7.02
N LYS A 148 -12.62 8.29 -7.61
CA LYS A 148 -12.69 9.50 -8.44
C LYS A 148 -13.37 10.62 -7.66
N LEU A 149 -12.74 11.78 -7.56
CA LEU A 149 -13.37 12.99 -7.04
C LEU A 149 -14.50 13.43 -7.98
N MET A 150 -15.74 13.40 -7.47
CA MET A 150 -16.95 13.71 -8.25
C MET A 150 -17.43 15.12 -8.01
N ARG A 151 -17.32 15.61 -6.77
CA ARG A 151 -17.77 16.94 -6.38
C ARG A 151 -16.84 17.52 -5.34
N ILE A 152 -16.34 18.73 -5.60
CA ILE A 152 -15.56 19.50 -4.62
C ILE A 152 -16.54 20.20 -3.67
N LEU A 153 -16.31 20.05 -2.37
CA LEU A 153 -16.98 20.83 -1.34
C LEU A 153 -16.23 22.16 -1.21
N ARG A 154 -16.68 23.18 -1.93
CA ARG A 154 -16.22 24.55 -1.70
C ARG A 154 -16.74 24.99 -0.33
N ILE A 155 -15.80 25.37 0.54
CA ILE A 155 -16.07 25.97 1.85
C ILE A 155 -15.89 27.47 1.68
#